data_AF-A0A1H8KAD3-F1
#
_entry.id   AF-A0A1H8KAD3-F1
#
_cell.length_a   1.000
_cell.length_b   1.000
_cell.length_c   1.000
_cell.angle_alpha   90.00
_cell.angle_beta   90.00
_cell.angle_gamma   90.00
#
_symmetry.space_group_name_H-M   'P 1'
#
loop_
_entity.id
_entity.type
_entity.pdbx_description
1 polymer ?
#
loop_
_entity_poly.entity_id
_entity_poly.type
_entity_poly.pdbx_seq_one_letter_code
_entity_poly.pdbx_strand_id
1 'polypeptide(L)'
;MDFDKDKAITLLNRIMELELAGVVRYTHYSLMVFGYNRIPVVEWLKKQAEEGLLHAHRAGELVTLLGGYPSLGIGSLLKTHVHDIGDILRESLEHENQSLTAYYELLELTQGKSVLLEDYARGLVVEEEMHADEVNKMLRRTGKTGVYETSKS
;
A
#
# COMPACT_ATOMS: atom_id res chain seq x y z
N MET A 1 -4.71 -22.11 -17.22
CA MET A 1 -4.55 -20.66 -16.91
C MET A 1 -3.70 -20.08 -18.02
N ASP A 2 -4.14 -19.00 -18.66
CA ASP A 2 -3.43 -18.38 -19.80
C ASP A 2 -2.44 -17.28 -19.34
N PHE A 3 -1.89 -17.42 -18.14
CA PHE A 3 -0.90 -16.55 -17.54
C PHE A 3 0.15 -17.38 -16.80
N ASP A 4 1.31 -16.78 -16.55
CA ASP A 4 2.38 -17.40 -15.78
C ASP A 4 1.98 -17.48 -14.30
N LYS A 5 1.56 -18.68 -13.88
CA LYS A 5 1.08 -18.95 -12.53
C LYS A 5 2.17 -18.75 -11.47
N ASP A 6 3.40 -19.16 -11.74
CA ASP A 6 4.49 -19.08 -10.76
C ASP A 6 4.93 -17.63 -10.59
N LYS A 7 4.90 -16.84 -11.67
CA LYS A 7 5.06 -15.39 -11.60
C LYS A 7 3.92 -14.72 -10.82
N ALA A 8 2.67 -15.15 -11.00
CA ALA A 8 1.55 -14.61 -10.24
C ALA A 8 1.66 -14.92 -8.73
N ILE A 9 2.06 -16.14 -8.36
CA ILE A 9 2.35 -16.51 -6.96
C ILE A 9 3.45 -15.63 -6.38
N THR A 10 4.52 -15.39 -7.14
CA THR A 10 5.63 -14.52 -6.72
C THR A 10 5.16 -13.08 -6.48
N LEU A 11 4.36 -12.53 -7.39
CA LEU A 11 3.79 -11.19 -7.25
C LEU A 11 2.82 -11.08 -6.06
N LEU A 12 1.94 -12.05 -5.87
CA LEU A 12 1.01 -12.08 -4.74
C LEU A 12 1.74 -12.18 -3.40
N ASN A 13 2.83 -12.95 -3.32
CA ASN A 13 3.68 -12.98 -2.13
C ASN A 13 4.37 -11.63 -1.89
N ARG A 14 4.90 -10.97 -2.94
CA ARG A 14 5.46 -9.62 -2.84
C ARG A 14 4.43 -8.61 -2.35
N ILE A 15 3.20 -8.65 -2.88
CA ILE A 15 2.08 -7.83 -2.42
C ILE A 15 1.82 -8.09 -0.94
N MET A 16 1.66 -9.35 -0.54
CA MET A 16 1.41 -9.70 0.87
C MET A 16 2.50 -9.15 1.81
N GLU A 17 3.77 -9.25 1.42
CA GLU A 17 4.89 -8.71 2.19
C GLU A 17 4.88 -7.18 2.28
N LEU A 18 4.52 -6.48 1.18
CA LEU A 18 4.35 -5.03 1.16
C LEU A 18 3.22 -4.60 2.10
N GLU A 19 2.07 -5.25 2.01
CA GLU A 19 0.91 -4.95 2.84
C GLU A 19 1.19 -5.17 4.33
N LEU A 20 1.85 -6.29 4.69
CA LEU A 20 2.30 -6.53 6.07
C LEU A 20 3.30 -5.47 6.55
N ALA A 21 4.18 -4.98 5.67
CA ALA A 21 5.06 -3.86 6.01
C ALA A 21 4.27 -2.57 6.26
N GLY A 22 3.22 -2.32 5.46
CA GLY A 22 2.25 -1.25 5.63
C GLY A 22 1.57 -1.31 7.00
N VAL A 23 1.05 -2.47 7.41
CA VAL A 23 0.44 -2.68 8.74
C VAL A 23 1.39 -2.23 9.85
N VAL A 24 2.64 -2.68 9.81
CA VAL A 24 3.65 -2.35 10.82
C VAL A 24 3.97 -0.85 10.80
N ARG A 25 4.15 -0.26 9.61
CA ARG A 25 4.44 1.18 9.42
C ARG A 25 3.32 2.05 9.94
N TYR A 26 2.09 1.82 9.48
CA TYR A 26 0.92 2.60 9.85
C TYR A 26 0.60 2.49 11.35
N THR A 27 0.73 1.29 11.92
CA THR A 27 0.63 1.09 13.37
C THR A 27 1.66 1.95 14.09
N HIS A 28 2.93 1.90 13.66
CA HIS A 28 4.01 2.69 14.26
C HIS A 28 3.76 4.20 14.12
N TYR A 29 3.45 4.69 12.92
CA TYR A 29 3.23 6.11 12.65
C TYR A 29 2.07 6.66 13.47
N SER A 30 0.99 5.88 13.67
CA SER A 30 -0.16 6.31 14.49
C SER A 30 0.23 6.68 15.94
N LEU A 31 1.34 6.14 16.44
CA LEU A 31 1.89 6.44 17.78
C LEU A 31 2.83 7.64 17.78
N MET A 32 3.33 8.05 16.61
CA MET A 32 4.36 9.07 16.44
C MET A 32 3.82 10.43 15.96
N VAL A 33 2.51 10.57 15.74
CA VAL A 33 1.89 11.86 15.39
C VAL A 33 1.54 12.65 16.67
N PHE A 34 2.08 13.87 16.74
CA PHE A 34 1.86 14.83 17.84
C PHE A 34 1.25 16.14 17.33
N GLY A 35 0.81 17.00 18.25
CA GLY A 35 0.24 18.32 17.92
C GLY A 35 -1.29 18.36 17.81
N TYR A 36 -1.84 19.54 17.54
CA TYR A 36 -3.28 19.82 17.64
C TYR A 36 -4.12 19.12 16.55
N ASN A 37 -3.54 18.86 15.38
CA ASN A 37 -4.22 18.19 14.26
C ASN A 37 -4.13 16.66 14.30
N ARG A 38 -3.56 16.07 15.37
CA ARG A 38 -3.21 14.64 15.38
C ARG A 38 -4.38 13.69 15.31
N ILE A 39 -5.54 14.04 15.87
CA ILE A 39 -6.68 13.11 16.04
C ILE A 39 -7.11 12.49 14.69
N PRO A 40 -7.49 13.29 13.67
CA PRO A 40 -7.91 12.73 12.38
C PRO A 40 -6.79 11.97 11.65
N VAL A 41 -5.54 12.41 11.76
CA VAL A 41 -4.41 11.74 11.09
C VAL A 41 -4.12 10.40 11.75
N VAL A 42 -4.17 10.30 13.07
CA VAL A 42 -3.99 9.05 13.81
C VAL A 42 -5.12 8.06 13.51
N GLU A 43 -6.36 8.55 13.40
CA GLU A 43 -7.50 7.72 13.01
C GLU A 43 -7.33 7.17 11.60
N TRP A 44 -6.92 8.01 10.64
CA TRP A 44 -6.61 7.60 9.29
C TRP A 44 -5.50 6.54 9.25
N LEU A 45 -4.35 6.77 9.91
CA LEU A 45 -3.25 5.82 9.96
C LEU A 45 -3.67 4.45 10.54
N LYS A 46 -4.53 4.44 11.58
CA LYS A 46 -5.03 3.17 12.14
C LYS A 46 -5.91 2.42 11.15
N LYS A 47 -6.79 3.13 10.43
CA LYS A 47 -7.63 2.53 9.40
C LYS A 47 -6.80 1.89 8.28
N GLN A 48 -5.74 2.56 7.83
CA GLN A 48 -4.83 2.03 6.83
C GLN A 48 -4.07 0.78 7.31
N ALA A 49 -3.71 0.72 8.60
CA ALA A 49 -3.15 -0.50 9.18
C ALA A 49 -4.15 -1.68 9.19
N GLU A 50 -5.43 -1.41 9.45
CA GLU A 50 -6.48 -2.44 9.41
C GLU A 50 -6.76 -2.91 7.96
N GLU A 51 -6.80 -1.98 7.01
CA GLU A 51 -7.01 -2.24 5.58
C GLU A 51 -5.84 -3.03 4.97
N GLY A 52 -4.59 -2.66 5.26
CA GLY A 52 -3.42 -3.41 4.80
C GLY A 52 -3.40 -4.86 5.31
N LEU A 53 -3.89 -5.12 6.53
CA LEU A 53 -4.00 -6.50 7.02
C LEU A 53 -5.04 -7.30 6.23
N LEU A 54 -6.16 -6.67 5.88
CA LEU A 54 -7.17 -7.29 5.01
C LEU A 54 -6.61 -7.59 3.61
N HIS A 55 -5.84 -6.65 3.04
CA HIS A 55 -5.19 -6.85 1.74
C HIS A 55 -4.16 -7.98 1.76
N ALA A 56 -3.32 -8.04 2.81
CA ALA A 56 -2.37 -9.13 3.02
C ALA A 56 -3.06 -10.49 3.10
N HIS A 57 -4.18 -10.59 3.84
CA HIS A 57 -4.97 -11.82 3.89
C HIS A 57 -5.52 -12.20 2.51
N ARG A 58 -6.09 -11.25 1.76
CA ARG A 58 -6.61 -11.52 0.41
C ARG A 58 -5.49 -12.00 -0.54
N ALA A 59 -4.31 -11.40 -0.49
CA ALA A 59 -3.15 -11.84 -1.27
C ALA A 59 -2.74 -13.28 -0.92
N GLY A 60 -2.66 -13.60 0.38
CA GLY A 60 -2.33 -14.95 0.87
C GLY A 60 -3.34 -16.02 0.44
N GLU A 61 -4.64 -15.72 0.50
CA GLU A 61 -5.69 -16.62 -0.02
C GLU A 61 -5.55 -16.88 -1.52
N LEU A 62 -5.14 -15.87 -2.30
CA LEU A 62 -4.89 -16.06 -3.73
C LEU A 62 -3.60 -16.85 -3.99
N VAL A 63 -2.56 -16.71 -3.16
CA VAL A 63 -1.37 -17.56 -3.22
C VAL A 63 -1.74 -19.03 -3.04
N THR A 64 -2.51 -19.35 -1.99
CA THR A 64 -2.93 -20.75 -1.72
C THR A 64 -3.91 -21.27 -2.78
N LEU A 65 -4.78 -20.41 -3.33
CA LEU A 65 -5.67 -20.75 -4.44
C LEU A 65 -4.91 -21.19 -5.69
N LEU A 66 -3.74 -20.58 -5.96
CA LEU A 66 -2.87 -20.99 -7.08
C LEU A 66 -1.96 -22.19 -6.73
N GLY A 67 -2.06 -22.72 -5.51
CA GLY A 67 -1.23 -23.82 -4.99
C GLY A 67 0.17 -23.39 -4.58
N GLY A 68 0.39 -22.10 -4.32
CA GLY A 68 1.64 -21.57 -3.80
C GLY A 68 1.73 -21.63 -2.28
N TYR A 69 2.92 -21.33 -1.75
CA TYR A 69 3.17 -21.19 -0.32
C TYR A 69 3.20 -19.70 0.06
N PRO A 70 2.32 -19.22 0.95
CA PRO A 70 2.35 -17.84 1.43
C PRO A 70 3.67 -17.54 2.14
N SER A 71 4.30 -16.42 1.78
CA SER A 71 5.53 -15.97 2.41
C SER A 71 5.36 -15.71 3.92
N LEU A 72 6.42 -15.95 4.68
CA LEU A 72 6.56 -15.50 6.08
C LEU A 72 7.35 -14.18 6.19
N GLY A 73 7.72 -13.60 5.04
CA GLY A 73 8.46 -12.35 4.96
C GLY A 73 7.61 -11.13 5.32
N ILE A 74 8.30 -10.02 5.56
CA ILE A 74 7.73 -8.68 5.65
C ILE A 74 8.60 -7.80 4.75
N GLY A 75 7.98 -6.93 3.97
CA GLY A 75 8.68 -5.97 3.12
C GLY A 75 9.56 -5.00 3.92
N SER A 76 10.32 -4.17 3.21
CA SER A 76 11.26 -3.23 3.84
C SER A 76 10.54 -2.24 4.77
N LEU A 77 11.07 -2.08 5.98
CA LEU A 77 10.60 -1.14 7.01
C LEU A 77 11.55 0.07 7.11
N LEU A 78 11.76 0.80 6.01
CA LEU A 78 12.53 2.05 6.00
C LEU A 78 12.05 2.96 7.15
N LYS A 79 12.98 3.27 8.06
CA LYS A 79 12.79 4.26 9.12
C LYS A 79 13.85 5.34 8.95
N THR A 80 13.42 6.54 8.59
CA THR A 80 14.17 7.72 9.01
C THR A 80 13.76 8.00 10.46
N HIS A 81 14.70 8.16 11.39
CA HIS A 81 14.41 8.50 12.80
C HIS A 81 13.92 9.95 12.97
N VAL A 82 13.30 10.50 11.93
CA VAL A 82 12.79 11.87 11.83
C VAL A 82 11.27 11.74 11.76
N HIS A 83 10.56 12.29 12.73
CA HIS A 83 9.15 12.03 12.95
C HIS A 83 8.31 13.32 12.92
N ASP A 84 8.60 14.22 11.97
CA ASP A 84 7.59 15.21 11.61
C ASP A 84 6.46 14.55 10.82
N ILE A 85 5.24 15.07 10.96
CA ILE A 85 4.07 14.56 10.24
C ILE A 85 4.27 14.61 8.73
N GLY A 86 5.01 15.59 8.21
CA GLY A 86 5.32 15.66 6.78
C GLY A 86 6.21 14.51 6.31
N ASP A 87 7.17 14.07 7.13
CA ASP A 87 8.03 12.92 6.79
C ASP A 87 7.24 11.62 6.81
N ILE A 88 6.41 11.41 7.84
CA ILE A 88 5.48 10.27 7.92
C ILE A 88 4.62 10.20 6.67
N LEU A 89 3.99 11.30 6.27
CA LEU A 89 3.13 11.33 5.10
C LEU A 89 3.91 11.08 3.79
N ARG A 90 5.15 11.55 3.66
CA ARG A 90 5.98 11.25 2.48
C ARG A 90 6.37 9.77 2.44
N GLU A 91 6.74 9.17 3.58
CA GLU A 91 7.04 7.75 3.69
C GLU A 91 5.79 6.89 3.39
N SER A 92 4.60 7.31 3.84
CA SER A 92 3.32 6.69 3.48
C SER A 92 3.05 6.78 1.98
N LEU A 93 3.22 7.94 1.35
CA LEU A 93 3.00 8.09 -0.09
C LEU A 93 3.94 7.20 -0.92
N GLU A 94 5.21 7.09 -0.50
CA GLU A 94 6.17 6.19 -1.14
C GLU A 94 5.74 4.71 -0.99
N HIS A 95 5.22 4.33 0.18
CA HIS A 95 4.68 3.00 0.40
C HIS A 95 3.49 2.70 -0.53
N GLU A 96 2.51 3.61 -0.65
CA GLU A 96 1.36 3.40 -1.55
C GLU A 96 1.80 3.25 -3.00
N ASN A 97 2.77 4.05 -3.45
CA ASN A 97 3.31 3.93 -4.81
C ASN A 97 3.97 2.56 -5.06
N GLN A 98 4.61 1.97 -4.05
CA GLN A 98 5.22 0.64 -4.15
C GLN A 98 4.16 -0.47 -4.23
N SER A 99 3.12 -0.40 -3.39
CA SER A 99 1.98 -1.34 -3.47
C SER A 99 1.24 -1.20 -4.79
N LEU A 100 0.92 0.03 -5.22
CA LEU A 100 0.27 0.34 -6.49
C LEU A 100 1.05 -0.23 -7.70
N THR A 101 2.39 -0.09 -7.68
CA THR A 101 3.24 -0.69 -8.72
C THR A 101 3.08 -2.20 -8.78
N ALA A 102 3.09 -2.88 -7.63
CA ALA A 102 2.92 -4.33 -7.58
C ALA A 102 1.52 -4.79 -8.05
N TYR A 103 0.46 -4.00 -7.75
CA TYR A 103 -0.88 -4.27 -8.26
C TYR A 103 -1.00 -4.08 -9.77
N TYR A 104 -0.38 -3.04 -10.33
CA TYR A 104 -0.32 -2.86 -11.79
C TYR A 104 0.46 -3.99 -12.48
N GLU A 105 1.57 -4.45 -11.91
CA GLU A 105 2.31 -5.63 -12.41
C GLU A 105 1.43 -6.89 -12.42
N LEU A 106 0.63 -7.12 -11.37
CA LEU A 106 -0.32 -8.23 -11.29
C LEU A 106 -1.45 -8.09 -12.31
N LEU A 107 -2.00 -6.88 -12.47
CA LEU A 107 -3.03 -6.59 -13.47
C LEU A 107 -2.53 -6.87 -14.88
N GLU A 108 -1.33 -6.39 -15.22
CA GLU A 108 -0.73 -6.63 -16.54
C GLU A 108 -0.56 -8.14 -16.83
N LEU A 109 -0.16 -8.91 -15.82
CA LEU A 109 0.02 -10.34 -15.94
C LEU A 109 -1.31 -11.09 -16.19
N THR A 110 -2.40 -10.62 -15.59
CA THR A 110 -3.65 -11.39 -15.44
C THR A 110 -4.81 -10.87 -16.28
N GLN A 111 -4.73 -9.63 -16.78
CA GLN A 111 -5.78 -9.00 -17.58
C GLN A 111 -6.14 -9.84 -18.82
N GLY A 112 -7.45 -10.05 -19.03
CA GLY A 112 -7.99 -10.88 -20.11
C GLY A 112 -7.72 -12.38 -19.97
N LYS A 113 -7.07 -12.83 -18.89
CA LYS A 113 -6.61 -14.22 -18.69
C LYS A 113 -7.17 -14.85 -17.41
N SER A 114 -7.47 -14.05 -16.39
CA SER A 114 -8.07 -14.49 -15.14
C SER A 114 -8.98 -13.42 -14.57
N VAL A 115 -10.31 -13.63 -14.68
CA VAL A 115 -11.31 -12.69 -14.14
C VAL A 115 -11.08 -12.44 -12.65
N LEU A 116 -10.83 -13.50 -11.87
CA LEU A 116 -10.62 -13.38 -10.42
C LEU A 116 -9.43 -12.49 -10.06
N LEU A 117 -8.26 -12.73 -10.68
CA LEU A 117 -7.05 -11.99 -10.36
C LEU A 117 -7.06 -10.59 -10.97
N GLU A 118 -7.66 -10.43 -12.14
CA GLU A 118 -7.86 -9.13 -12.78
C GLU A 118 -8.76 -8.24 -11.91
N ASP A 119 -9.92 -8.74 -11.46
CA ASP A 119 -10.84 -7.99 -10.60
C ASP A 119 -10.19 -7.65 -9.25
N TYR A 120 -9.45 -8.59 -8.67
CA TYR A 120 -8.66 -8.34 -7.46
C TYR A 120 -7.65 -7.20 -7.67
N ALA A 121 -6.85 -7.27 -8.72
CA ALA A 121 -5.82 -6.26 -8.99
C ALA A 121 -6.44 -4.90 -9.31
N ARG A 122 -7.49 -4.84 -10.13
CA ARG A 122 -8.22 -3.59 -10.43
C ARG A 122 -8.83 -2.95 -9.19
N GLY A 123 -9.43 -3.75 -8.32
CA GLY A 123 -10.01 -3.26 -7.06
C GLY A 123 -8.97 -2.59 -6.19
N LEU A 124 -7.81 -3.24 -5.99
CA LEU A 124 -6.75 -2.69 -5.15
C LEU A 124 -6.02 -1.51 -5.81
N VAL A 125 -5.86 -1.50 -7.14
CA VAL A 125 -5.38 -0.29 -7.85
C VAL A 125 -6.25 0.92 -7.53
N VAL A 126 -7.58 0.77 -7.54
CA VAL A 126 -8.50 1.88 -7.25
C VAL A 126 -8.40 2.30 -5.78
N GLU A 127 -8.35 1.36 -4.84
CA GLU A 127 -8.19 1.64 -3.42
C GLU A 127 -6.87 2.40 -3.15
N GLU A 128 -5.75 1.92 -3.69
CA GLU A 128 -4.43 2.55 -3.48
C GLU A 128 -4.29 3.92 -4.15
N GLU A 129 -4.90 4.13 -5.33
CA GLU A 129 -4.94 5.47 -5.93
C GLU A 129 -5.71 6.47 -5.06
N MET A 130 -6.76 6.02 -4.35
CA MET A 130 -7.48 6.85 -3.39
C MET A 130 -6.65 7.13 -2.13
N HIS A 131 -5.97 6.13 -1.57
CA HIS A 131 -5.07 6.31 -0.43
C HIS A 131 -3.94 7.31 -0.74
N ALA A 132 -3.28 7.14 -1.90
CA ALA A 132 -2.24 8.04 -2.36
C ALA A 132 -2.76 9.48 -2.53
N ASP A 133 -4.00 9.68 -3.01
CA ASP A 133 -4.59 11.00 -3.13
C ASP A 133 -4.95 11.63 -1.76
N GLU A 134 -5.36 10.84 -0.77
CA GLU A 134 -5.56 11.32 0.60
C GLU A 134 -4.25 11.85 1.20
N VAL A 135 -3.16 11.10 1.06
CA VAL A 135 -1.82 11.52 1.52
C VAL A 135 -1.32 12.75 0.76
N ASN A 136 -1.47 12.75 -0.56
CA ASN A 136 -1.18 13.89 -1.42
C ASN A 136 -1.91 15.15 -0.94
N LYS A 137 -3.21 15.08 -0.65
CA LYS A 137 -3.99 16.22 -0.12
C LYS A 137 -3.48 16.67 1.25
N MET A 138 -3.11 15.73 2.14
CA MET A 138 -2.53 16.06 3.45
C MET A 138 -1.18 16.79 3.34
N LEU A 139 -0.41 16.54 2.28
CA LEU A 139 0.90 17.18 2.03
C LEU A 139 0.80 18.57 1.38
N ARG A 140 -0.37 18.98 0.86
CA ARG A 140 -0.55 20.28 0.20
C ARG A 140 -0.56 21.42 1.22
N ARG A 141 -0.02 22.58 0.81
CA ARG A 141 -0.19 23.83 1.57
C ARG A 141 -1.66 24.27 1.52
N THR A 142 -2.19 24.77 2.64
CA THR A 142 -3.56 25.29 2.72
C THR A 142 -3.84 26.31 1.61
N GLY A 143 -5.00 26.19 0.95
CA GLY A 143 -5.40 27.07 -0.15
C GLY A 143 -4.74 26.77 -1.50
N LYS A 144 -3.95 25.70 -1.62
CA LYS A 144 -3.40 25.23 -2.91
C LYS A 144 -4.18 23.99 -3.39
N THR A 145 -4.58 24.00 -4.66
CA THR A 145 -5.28 22.87 -5.31
C THR A 145 -4.36 22.01 -6.18
N GLY A 146 -3.15 22.48 -6.49
CA GLY A 146 -2.16 21.71 -7.24
C GLY A 146 -1.76 20.42 -6.51
N VAL A 147 -1.46 19.37 -7.27
CA VAL A 147 -0.96 18.10 -6.76
C VAL A 147 0.36 18.34 -6.01
N TYR A 148 0.59 17.62 -4.92
CA TYR A 148 1.84 17.66 -4.21
C TYR A 148 2.95 17.13 -5.11
N GLU A 149 3.97 17.97 -5.33
CA GLU A 149 5.21 17.58 -6.01
C GLU A 149 6.33 17.59 -4.96
N THR A 150 7.06 16.50 -4.84
CA THR A 150 8.33 16.49 -4.11
C THR A 150 9.22 17.54 -4.75
N SER A 151 9.67 18.52 -3.96
CA SER A 151 10.57 19.56 -4.46
C SER A 151 11.79 18.87 -5.04
N LYS A 152 12.01 18.99 -6.36
CA LYS A 152 13.27 18.57 -6.98
C LYS A 152 14.36 19.39 -6.31
N SER A 153 15.14 18.76 -5.45
CA SER A 153 16.38 19.30 -4.89
C SER A 153 17.39 19.54 -5.99
#